data_AF-A0A650MXD5-F1
#
_entry.id   AF-A0A650MXD5-F1
#
_cell.length_a   1.000
_cell.length_b   1.000
_cell.length_c   1.000
_cell.angle_alpha   90.00
_cell.angle_beta   90.00
_cell.angle_gamma   90.00
#
_symmetry.space_group_name_H-M   'P 1'
#
loop_
_entity.id
_entity.type
_entity.pdbx_description
1 polymer ?
#
loop_
_entity_poly.entity_id
_entity_poly.type
_entity_poly.pdbx_seq_one_letter_code
_entity_poly.pdbx_strand_id
1 'polypeptide(L)'
;MAAQVLENMILAPVQLKKMSKEEAIEKALELLDRVGLKDKKDVYPDTLSGGQKQIVAIARALEMNPKIMLFDEPTSALDPEMVGEVLKVMKDLAEEGMTMVIVTHEMGFAREVADRVIFMDQGYILEEGDPKEIFTAPKSDRCKEFLDKVINNN
;
A
#
# COMPACT_ATOMS: atom_id res chain seq x y z
N MET A 1 21.06 -4.43 -12.28
CA MET A 1 21.53 -3.23 -11.56
C MET A 1 20.92 -3.31 -10.16
N ALA A 2 21.72 -3.59 -9.14
CA ALA A 2 21.25 -3.41 -7.78
C ALA A 2 21.79 -2.05 -7.32
N ALA A 3 20.90 -1.13 -7.00
CA ALA A 3 21.22 0.12 -6.31
C ALA A 3 20.80 -0.04 -4.84
N GLN A 4 21.43 0.69 -3.92
CA GLN A 4 21.05 0.65 -2.50
C GLN A 4 19.63 1.20 -2.30
N VAL A 5 19.03 0.97 -1.13
CA VAL A 5 17.69 1.47 -0.78
C VAL A 5 17.59 2.99 -0.96
N LEU A 6 18.54 3.74 -0.41
CA LEU A 6 18.55 5.20 -0.54
C LEU A 6 18.64 5.64 -2.01
N GLU A 7 19.52 4.99 -2.78
CA GLU A 7 19.69 5.27 -4.21
C GLU A 7 18.41 4.98 -5.00
N ASN A 8 17.69 3.90 -4.66
CA ASN A 8 16.40 3.57 -5.26
C ASN A 8 15.34 4.65 -5.01
N MET A 9 15.33 5.22 -3.81
CA MET A 9 14.37 6.27 -3.44
C MET A 9 14.64 7.58 -4.16
N ILE A 10 15.89 8.04 -4.17
CA ILE A 10 16.24 9.35 -4.73
C ILE A 10 16.37 9.36 -6.26
N LEU A 11 16.37 8.19 -6.92
CA LEU A 11 16.58 8.08 -8.35
C LEU A 11 15.60 8.94 -9.17
N ALA A 12 14.30 8.73 -8.95
CA ALA A 12 13.25 9.42 -9.69
C ALA A 12 13.21 10.94 -9.46
N PRO A 13 13.18 11.47 -8.22
CA PRO A 13 13.13 12.91 -8.00
C PRO A 13 14.36 13.64 -8.55
N VAL A 14 15.55 13.05 -8.45
CA VAL A 14 16.79 13.65 -8.95
C VAL A 14 16.86 13.60 -10.48
N GLN A 15 16.60 12.43 -11.10
CA GLN A 15 16.65 12.30 -12.56
C GLN A 15 15.60 13.14 -13.28
N LEU A 16 14.41 13.25 -12.68
CA LEU A 16 13.33 14.08 -13.20
C LEU A 16 13.47 15.56 -12.80
N LYS A 17 14.57 15.94 -12.13
CA LYS A 17 14.88 17.31 -11.71
C LYS A 17 13.78 17.96 -10.87
N LYS A 18 13.09 17.15 -10.06
CA LYS A 18 12.06 17.63 -9.12
C LYS A 18 12.67 18.10 -7.79
N MET A 19 13.86 17.61 -7.45
CA MET A 19 14.61 17.93 -6.25
C MET A 19 16.11 17.91 -6.57
N SER A 20 16.90 18.66 -5.79
CA SER A 20 18.35 18.44 -5.72
C SER A 20 18.67 17.08 -5.07
N LYS A 21 19.92 16.62 -5.22
CA LYS A 21 20.34 15.36 -4.61
C LYS A 21 20.29 15.44 -3.09
N GLU A 22 20.67 16.59 -2.54
CA GLU A 22 20.70 16.87 -1.11
C GLU A 22 19.28 16.84 -0.53
N GLU A 23 18.33 17.55 -1.14
CA GLU A 23 16.91 17.55 -0.71
C GLU A 23 16.28 16.15 -0.80
N ALA A 24 16.56 15.41 -1.88
CA ALA A 24 16.03 14.04 -2.05
C ALA A 24 16.61 13.08 -1.00
N ILE A 25 17.89 13.22 -0.64
CA ILE A 25 18.49 12.40 0.42
C ILE A 25 17.86 12.72 1.77
N GLU A 26 17.70 14.00 2.10
CA GLU A 26 17.08 14.43 3.36
C GLU A 26 15.67 13.85 3.49
N LYS A 27 14.83 14.05 2.47
CA LYS A 27 13.47 13.55 2.45
C LYS A 27 13.41 12.01 2.48
N ALA A 28 14.25 11.32 1.72
CA ALA A 28 14.27 9.86 1.73
C ALA A 28 14.63 9.30 3.11
N LEU A 29 15.54 9.96 3.85
CA LEU A 29 15.89 9.56 5.22
C LEU A 29 14.74 9.80 6.21
N GLU A 30 13.98 10.88 6.06
CA GLU A 30 12.77 11.13 6.85
C GLU A 30 11.70 10.07 6.60
N LEU A 31 11.45 9.72 5.33
CA LEU A 31 10.50 8.68 4.96
C LEU A 31 10.92 7.29 5.47
N LEU A 32 12.20 6.95 5.37
CA LEU A 32 12.73 5.69 5.91
C LEU A 32 12.63 5.63 7.44
N ASP A 33 12.85 6.75 8.12
CA ASP A 33 12.68 6.84 9.58
C ASP A 33 11.24 6.61 10.00
N ARG A 34 10.31 7.28 9.30
CA ARG A 34 8.87 7.17 9.53
C ARG A 34 8.37 5.73 9.43
N VAL A 35 8.91 4.96 8.48
CA VAL A 35 8.53 3.55 8.28
C VAL A 35 9.44 2.56 9.03
N GLY A 36 10.36 3.04 9.87
CA GLY A 36 11.21 2.21 10.72
C GLY A 36 12.36 1.48 10.01
N LEU A 37 12.78 1.94 8.83
CA LEU A 37 13.82 1.31 7.99
C LEU A 37 15.03 2.22 7.71
N LYS A 38 15.27 3.24 8.53
CA LYS A 38 16.41 4.17 8.37
C LYS A 38 17.76 3.47 8.42
N ASP A 39 17.91 2.42 9.24
CA ASP A 39 19.12 1.59 9.33
C ASP A 39 19.37 0.76 8.06
N LYS A 40 18.37 0.64 7.17
CA LYS A 40 18.44 -0.08 5.89
C LYS A 40 18.82 0.80 4.70
N LYS A 41 19.11 2.08 4.91
CA LYS A 41 19.38 3.03 3.80
C LYS A 41 20.51 2.58 2.85
N ASP A 42 21.55 1.91 3.37
CA ASP A 42 22.74 1.52 2.60
C ASP A 42 22.73 0.04 2.18
N VAL A 43 21.66 -0.71 2.46
CA VAL A 43 21.56 -2.11 2.05
C VAL A 43 20.98 -2.25 0.65
N TYR A 44 21.18 -3.41 0.03
CA TYR A 44 20.58 -3.74 -1.25
C TYR A 44 19.19 -4.39 -1.05
N PRO A 45 18.23 -4.18 -1.96
CA PRO A 45 16.88 -4.75 -1.84
C PRO A 45 16.86 -6.27 -1.59
N ASP A 46 17.82 -7.03 -2.15
CA ASP A 46 17.88 -8.49 -2.00
C ASP A 46 18.11 -8.96 -0.56
N THR A 47 18.61 -8.08 0.34
CA THR A 47 18.81 -8.40 1.76
C THR A 47 17.60 -8.08 2.64
N LEU A 48 16.54 -7.50 2.07
CA LEU A 48 15.33 -7.14 2.80
C LEU A 48 14.31 -8.29 2.79
N SER A 49 13.51 -8.40 3.86
CA SER A 49 12.33 -9.27 3.87
C SER A 49 11.30 -8.84 2.82
N GLY A 50 10.31 -9.69 2.53
CA GLY A 50 9.22 -9.35 1.60
C GLY A 50 8.48 -8.07 2.00
N GLY A 51 8.06 -7.97 3.26
CA GLY A 51 7.35 -6.79 3.74
C GLY A 51 8.25 -5.54 3.82
N GLN A 52 9.53 -5.68 4.21
CA GLN A 52 10.49 -4.57 4.14
C GLN A 52 10.67 -4.03 2.72
N LYS A 53 10.74 -4.91 1.70
CA LYS A 53 10.80 -4.48 0.28
C LYS A 53 9.57 -3.66 -0.07
N GLN A 54 8.39 -4.07 0.38
CA GLN A 54 7.15 -3.39 0.08
C GLN A 54 7.05 -2.04 0.80
N ILE A 55 7.45 -1.96 2.07
CA ILE A 55 7.53 -0.71 2.83
C ILE A 55 8.49 0.28 2.13
N VAL A 56 9.66 -0.18 1.69
CA VAL A 56 10.60 0.64 0.90
C VAL A 56 9.97 1.08 -0.42
N ALA A 57 9.20 0.22 -1.09
CA ALA A 57 8.52 0.58 -2.33
C ALA A 57 7.46 1.68 -2.12
N ILE A 58 6.73 1.64 -1.00
CA ILE A 58 5.79 2.69 -0.58
C ILE A 58 6.54 3.98 -0.31
N ALA A 59 7.61 3.95 0.49
CA ALA A 59 8.43 5.12 0.78
C ALA A 59 9.00 5.75 -0.51
N ARG A 60 9.49 4.93 -1.45
CA ARG A 60 9.94 5.38 -2.76
C ARG A 60 8.84 6.08 -3.57
N ALA A 61 7.60 5.60 -3.50
CA ALA A 61 6.49 6.27 -4.19
C ALA A 61 6.14 7.62 -3.54
N LEU A 62 6.16 7.70 -2.20
CA LEU A 62 5.93 8.94 -1.44
C LEU A 62 7.02 10.00 -1.65
N GLU A 63 8.25 9.58 -1.96
CA GLU A 63 9.35 10.47 -2.31
C GLU A 63 8.97 11.43 -3.45
N MET A 64 8.09 11.00 -4.35
CA MET A 64 7.61 11.81 -5.49
C MET A 64 6.50 12.82 -5.15
N ASN A 65 6.06 12.92 -3.89
CA ASN A 65 4.92 13.75 -3.45
C ASN A 65 3.66 13.53 -4.30
N PRO A 66 3.18 12.28 -4.45
CA PRO A 66 1.98 12.02 -5.24
C PRO A 66 0.74 12.59 -4.55
N LYS A 67 -0.24 13.02 -5.34
CA LYS A 67 -1.58 13.38 -4.83
C LYS A 67 -2.47 12.16 -4.56
N ILE A 68 -2.18 11.05 -5.24
CA ILE A 68 -2.95 9.80 -5.18
C ILE A 68 -1.96 8.63 -5.18
N MET A 69 -2.18 7.67 -4.30
CA MET A 69 -1.45 6.41 -4.25
C MET A 69 -2.33 5.26 -4.76
N LEU A 70 -1.81 4.47 -5.69
CA LEU A 70 -2.48 3.27 -6.22
C LEU A 70 -1.78 2.05 -5.65
N PHE A 71 -2.53 1.17 -5.02
CA PHE A 71 -2.05 -0.09 -4.47
C PHE A 71 -2.72 -1.24 -5.21
N ASP A 72 -1.92 -2.08 -5.85
CA ASP A 72 -2.39 -3.27 -6.56
C ASP A 72 -1.94 -4.51 -5.78
N GLU A 73 -2.85 -5.08 -5.01
CA GLU A 73 -2.64 -6.22 -4.11
C GLU A 73 -1.31 -6.19 -3.34
N PRO A 74 -1.06 -5.14 -2.53
CA PRO A 74 0.28 -4.88 -2.00
C PRO A 74 0.79 -5.96 -1.03
N THR A 75 -0.07 -6.86 -0.56
CA THR A 75 0.25 -7.90 0.42
C THR A 75 0.17 -9.32 -0.13
N SER A 76 -0.28 -9.54 -1.38
CA SER A 76 -0.60 -10.90 -1.88
C SER A 76 0.59 -11.82 -2.07
N ALA A 77 1.79 -11.25 -2.24
CA ALA A 77 3.03 -11.99 -2.39
C ALA A 77 3.85 -12.10 -1.08
N LEU A 78 3.25 -11.73 0.06
CA LEU A 78 3.93 -11.71 1.36
C LEU A 78 3.54 -12.92 2.22
N ASP A 79 4.50 -13.37 3.03
CA ASP A 79 4.21 -14.34 4.08
C ASP A 79 3.21 -13.72 5.09
N PRO A 80 2.27 -14.50 5.68
CA PRO A 80 1.23 -13.97 6.56
C PRO A 80 1.74 -13.13 7.73
N GLU A 81 2.92 -13.47 8.26
CA GLU A 81 3.57 -12.76 9.35
C GLU A 81 4.06 -11.33 8.98
N MET A 82 4.24 -11.04 7.68
CA MET A 82 4.68 -9.72 7.18
C MET A 82 3.52 -8.85 6.65
N VAL A 83 2.32 -9.40 6.51
CA VAL A 83 1.16 -8.64 6.00
C VAL A 83 0.84 -7.45 6.91
N GLY A 84 0.87 -7.67 8.23
CA GLY A 84 0.51 -6.65 9.22
C GLY A 84 1.40 -5.39 9.20
N GLU A 85 2.70 -5.53 8.93
CA GLU A 85 3.61 -4.37 8.87
C GLU A 85 3.31 -3.47 7.67
N VAL A 86 2.97 -4.05 6.51
CA VAL A 86 2.61 -3.30 5.31
C VAL A 86 1.24 -2.62 5.46
N LEU A 87 0.25 -3.36 5.97
CA LEU A 87 -1.08 -2.80 6.22
C LEU A 87 -1.05 -1.64 7.21
N LYS A 88 -0.19 -1.70 8.23
CA LYS A 88 0.01 -0.60 9.18
C LYS A 88 0.48 0.68 8.47
N VAL A 89 1.51 0.60 7.63
CA VAL A 89 2.00 1.77 6.88
C VAL A 89 0.90 2.33 5.97
N MET A 90 0.12 1.47 5.32
CA MET A 90 -1.00 1.92 4.49
C MET A 90 -2.10 2.60 5.29
N LYS A 91 -2.40 2.10 6.49
CA LYS A 91 -3.36 2.71 7.42
C LYS A 91 -2.90 4.09 7.88
N ASP A 92 -1.63 4.23 8.28
CA ASP A 92 -1.06 5.51 8.69
C ASP A 92 -1.17 6.55 7.56
N LEU A 93 -1.00 6.15 6.29
CA LEU A 93 -1.20 7.03 5.14
C LEU A 93 -2.65 7.47 4.96
N ALA A 94 -3.60 6.56 5.15
CA ALA A 94 -5.03 6.88 5.08
C ALA A 94 -5.42 7.88 6.18
N GLU A 95 -4.95 7.68 7.42
CA GLU A 95 -5.19 8.59 8.55
C GLU A 95 -4.60 9.99 8.34
N GLU A 96 -3.49 10.10 7.60
CA GLU A 96 -2.89 11.38 7.20
C GLU A 96 -3.64 12.07 6.04
N GLY A 97 -4.71 11.45 5.50
CA GLY A 97 -5.52 12.00 4.42
C GLY A 97 -4.94 11.79 3.02
N MET A 98 -4.06 10.80 2.84
CA MET A 98 -3.61 10.39 1.50
C MET A 98 -4.79 9.85 0.70
N THR A 99 -5.00 10.34 -0.52
CA THR A 99 -5.98 9.74 -1.43
C THR A 99 -5.45 8.39 -1.94
N MET A 100 -6.19 7.32 -1.71
CA MET A 100 -5.75 5.96 -2.02
C MET A 100 -6.79 5.21 -2.86
N VAL A 101 -6.32 4.43 -3.84
CA VAL A 101 -7.12 3.39 -4.51
C VAL A 101 -6.42 2.07 -4.26
N ILE A 102 -7.12 1.11 -3.68
CA ILE A 102 -6.53 -0.12 -3.17
C ILE A 102 -7.30 -1.30 -3.73
N VAL A 103 -6.61 -2.15 -4.48
CA VAL A 103 -7.06 -3.51 -4.81
C VAL A 103 -6.50 -4.43 -3.74
N THR A 104 -7.36 -5.15 -3.03
CA THR A 104 -6.93 -6.02 -1.93
C THR A 104 -7.93 -7.13 -1.66
N HIS A 105 -7.42 -8.25 -1.12
CA HIS A 105 -8.23 -9.32 -0.52
C HIS A 105 -8.27 -9.23 1.02
N GLU A 106 -7.60 -8.24 1.62
CA GLU A 106 -7.57 -8.01 3.06
C GLU A 106 -8.84 -7.28 3.53
N MET A 107 -9.96 -8.01 3.64
CA MET A 107 -11.27 -7.43 3.96
C MET A 107 -11.32 -6.72 5.31
N GLY A 108 -10.54 -7.18 6.30
CA GLY A 108 -10.42 -6.53 7.60
C GLY A 108 -9.83 -5.13 7.50
N PHE A 109 -8.79 -4.97 6.68
CA PHE A 109 -8.19 -3.68 6.40
C PHE A 109 -9.16 -2.77 5.64
N ALA A 110 -9.81 -3.29 4.58
CA ALA A 110 -10.80 -2.52 3.84
C ALA A 110 -11.96 -2.02 4.72
N ARG A 111 -12.42 -2.83 5.68
CA ARG A 111 -13.43 -2.42 6.67
C ARG A 111 -12.98 -1.27 7.58
N GLU A 112 -11.69 -1.20 7.87
CA GLU A 112 -11.13 -0.27 8.84
C GLU A 112 -10.78 1.09 8.22
N VAL A 113 -10.26 1.12 7.00
CA VAL A 113 -9.69 2.35 6.41
C VAL A 113 -10.42 2.90 5.20
N ALA A 114 -11.27 2.11 4.53
CA ALA A 114 -11.89 2.56 3.29
C ALA A 114 -13.05 3.52 3.56
N ASP A 115 -13.14 4.60 2.79
CA ASP A 115 -14.36 5.44 2.75
C ASP A 115 -15.44 4.85 1.83
N ARG A 116 -15.01 4.06 0.84
CA ARG A 116 -15.88 3.45 -0.18
C ARG A 116 -15.29 2.11 -0.63
N VAL A 117 -16.15 1.10 -0.77
CA VAL A 117 -15.81 -0.21 -1.32
C VAL A 117 -16.48 -0.39 -2.67
N ILE A 118 -15.75 -0.95 -3.63
CA ILE A 118 -16.22 -1.26 -4.98
C ILE A 118 -16.05 -2.77 -5.20
N PHE A 119 -17.15 -3.46 -5.45
CA PHE A 119 -17.15 -4.86 -5.81
C PHE A 119 -17.27 -5.03 -7.33
N MET A 120 -16.31 -5.75 -7.91
CA MET A 120 -16.23 -5.99 -9.34
C MET A 120 -16.27 -7.49 -9.66
N ASP A 121 -16.96 -7.86 -10.73
CA ASP A 121 -16.91 -9.20 -11.32
C ASP A 121 -17.13 -9.12 -12.83
N GLN A 122 -16.49 -10.00 -13.59
CA GLN A 122 -16.54 -10.07 -15.06
C GLN A 122 -16.27 -8.73 -15.76
N GLY A 123 -15.44 -7.86 -15.17
CA GLY A 123 -15.10 -6.55 -15.72
C GLY A 123 -16.14 -5.45 -15.48
N TYR A 124 -17.17 -5.71 -14.66
CA TYR A 124 -18.20 -4.73 -14.29
C TYR A 124 -18.16 -4.41 -12.80
N ILE A 125 -18.45 -3.16 -12.45
CA ILE A 125 -18.80 -2.78 -11.08
C ILE A 125 -20.23 -3.27 -10.83
N LEU A 126 -20.38 -4.30 -10.01
CA LEU A 126 -21.69 -4.86 -9.69
C LEU A 126 -22.30 -4.21 -8.46
N GLU A 127 -21.45 -3.71 -7.56
CA GLU A 127 -21.90 -3.03 -6.34
C GLU A 127 -20.82 -2.06 -5.85
N GLU A 128 -21.22 -0.91 -5.33
CA GLU A 128 -20.33 0.02 -4.64
C GLU A 128 -21.09 0.72 -3.51
N GLY A 129 -20.39 1.10 -2.45
CA GLY A 129 -21.02 1.76 -1.32
C GLY A 129 -20.11 1.93 -0.11
N ASP A 130 -20.73 2.33 1.00
CA ASP A 130 -20.07 2.39 2.30
C ASP A 130 -19.57 0.98 2.70
N PRO A 131 -18.35 0.84 3.25
CA PRO A 131 -17.80 -0.46 3.64
C PRO A 131 -18.75 -1.22 4.57
N LYS A 132 -19.38 -0.54 5.54
CA LYS A 132 -20.30 -1.19 6.48
C LYS A 132 -21.48 -1.81 5.75
N GLU A 133 -22.07 -1.11 4.78
CA GLU A 133 -23.18 -1.64 3.99
C GLU A 133 -22.72 -2.84 3.15
N ILE A 134 -21.63 -2.69 2.38
CA ILE A 134 -21.11 -3.74 1.50
C ILE A 134 -20.76 -5.00 2.29
N PHE A 135 -20.12 -4.87 3.45
CA PHE A 135 -19.65 -6.00 4.23
C PHE A 135 -20.67 -6.66 5.15
N THR A 136 -21.83 -6.03 5.38
CA THR A 136 -22.87 -6.57 6.29
C THR A 136 -24.19 -6.89 5.60
N ALA A 137 -24.57 -6.10 4.59
CA ALA A 137 -25.82 -6.25 3.86
C ALA A 137 -25.62 -5.94 2.36
N PRO A 138 -24.72 -6.67 1.66
CA PRO A 138 -24.54 -6.52 0.22
C PRO A 138 -25.85 -6.81 -0.52
N LYS A 139 -26.16 -6.01 -1.52
CA LYS A 139 -27.42 -6.06 -2.28
C LYS A 139 -27.35 -7.10 -3.39
N SER A 140 -26.22 -7.17 -4.10
CA SER A 140 -26.03 -8.08 -5.23
C SER A 140 -25.80 -9.51 -4.74
N ASP A 141 -26.44 -10.48 -5.39
CA ASP A 141 -26.28 -11.89 -5.03
C ASP A 141 -24.84 -12.36 -5.22
N ARG A 142 -24.15 -11.79 -6.22
CA ARG A 142 -22.75 -12.11 -6.47
C ARG A 142 -21.81 -11.60 -5.37
N CYS A 143 -22.05 -10.40 -4.83
CA CYS A 143 -21.27 -9.89 -3.72
C CYS A 143 -21.53 -10.71 -2.44
N LYS A 144 -22.78 -11.11 -2.17
CA LYS A 144 -23.11 -12.04 -1.07
C LYS A 144 -22.31 -13.34 -1.18
N GLU A 145 -22.39 -14.01 -2.33
CA GLU A 145 -21.68 -15.27 -2.58
C GLU A 145 -20.15 -15.14 -2.39
N PHE A 146 -19.58 -14.03 -2.84
CA PHE A 146 -18.15 -13.76 -2.71
C PHE A 146 -17.77 -13.55 -1.24
N LEU A 147 -18.48 -12.66 -0.55
CA LEU A 147 -18.21 -12.33 0.85
C LEU A 147 -18.41 -13.54 1.77
N ASP A 148 -19.42 -14.38 1.51
CA ASP A 148 -19.62 -15.63 2.26
C ASP A 148 -18.40 -16.56 2.15
N LYS A 149 -17.81 -16.67 0.96
CA LYS A 149 -16.64 -17.54 0.75
C LYS A 149 -15.37 -16.99 1.39
N VAL A 150 -15.23 -15.67 1.45
CA VAL A 150 -14.00 -14.99 1.88
C VAL A 150 -14.02 -14.67 3.38
N ILE A 151 -15.19 -14.41 3.97
CA ILE A 151 -15.33 -14.00 5.38
C ILE A 151 -15.75 -15.17 6.27
N ASN A 152 -16.63 -16.07 5.80
CA ASN A 152 -17.25 -17.10 6.65
C ASN A 152 -16.57 -18.48 6.58
N ASN A 153 -15.53 -18.66 5.74
CA ASN A 153 -14.75 -19.91 5.65
C ASN A 153 -13.46 -19.88 6.49
N ASN A 154 -13.51 -19.34 7.71
CA ASN A 154 -12.50 -19.57 8.75
C ASN A 154 -13.06 -20.51 9.82
#